data_AF-A0A1V9XMW9-F1
#
_entry.id   AF-A0A1V9XMW9-F1
#
_cell.length_a   1.000
_cell.length_b   1.000
_cell.length_c   1.000
_cell.angle_alpha   90.00
_cell.angle_beta   90.00
_cell.angle_gamma   90.00
#
_symmetry.space_group_name_H-M   'P 1'
#
loop_
_entity.id
_entity.type
_entity.pdbx_description
1 polymer ?
#
loop_
_entity_poly.entity_id
_entity_poly.type
_entity_poly.pdbx_seq_one_letter_code
_entity_poly.pdbx_strand_id
1 'polypeptide(L)'
;MPKKRTGQRKKAEKQRMRQKEIRNREVDLAAHPSNANMECDQCGRKQKNRAFCYFCSALQRLPVCAKCGKQKCMQKTGDCLVKHAGVFTTGLQMVGAICDFCEAWICHGRNCLAAHACTCPLQDAVCVECDRGVWDHGGRVFRCGFCTSFLCEDDQFEHQASCQVLESETTKCQSCNRHGDLSCLRCK
;
A
#
# COMPACT_ATOMS: atom_id res chain seq x y z
N MET A 1 26.70 -32.90 25.68
CA MET A 1 26.90 -31.85 24.65
C MET A 1 25.57 -31.50 23.99
N PRO A 2 25.21 -30.21 23.85
CA PRO A 2 24.03 -29.81 23.08
C PRO A 2 24.15 -30.33 21.64
N LYS A 3 23.10 -30.96 21.10
CA LYS A 3 23.10 -31.47 19.72
C LYS A 3 23.43 -30.32 18.75
N LYS A 4 24.41 -30.51 17.86
CA LYS A 4 24.74 -29.55 16.80
C LYS A 4 23.46 -29.23 16.00
N ARG A 5 23.14 -27.94 15.86
CA ARG A 5 21.98 -27.50 15.07
C ARG A 5 22.17 -27.91 13.60
N THR A 6 21.14 -28.51 13.00
CA THR A 6 21.12 -28.86 11.58
C THR A 6 21.20 -27.59 10.71
N GLY A 7 21.66 -27.72 9.47
CA GLY A 7 21.69 -26.61 8.51
C GLY A 7 20.31 -25.99 8.25
N GLN A 8 19.27 -26.83 8.22
CA GLN A 8 17.88 -26.38 8.12
C GLN A 8 17.46 -25.50 9.30
N ARG A 9 17.75 -25.94 10.54
CA ARG A 9 17.43 -25.16 11.75
C ARG A 9 18.15 -23.81 11.77
N LYS A 10 19.43 -23.77 11.36
CA LYS A 10 20.19 -22.51 11.22
C LYS A 10 19.56 -21.57 10.17
N LYS A 11 19.10 -22.10 9.02
CA LYS A 11 18.41 -21.31 7.98
C LYS A 11 17.09 -20.74 8.49
N ALA A 12 16.28 -21.54 9.17
CA ALA A 12 15.00 -21.10 9.74
C ALA A 12 15.19 -20.01 10.80
N GLU A 13 16.17 -20.15 11.69
CA GLU A 13 16.49 -19.12 12.69
C GLU A 13 16.94 -17.81 12.03
N LYS A 14 17.80 -17.87 11.01
CA LYS A 14 18.23 -16.69 10.24
C LYS A 14 17.04 -16.02 9.52
N GLN A 15 16.14 -16.80 8.94
CA GLN A 15 14.93 -16.28 8.30
C GLN A 15 14.00 -15.59 9.30
N ARG A 16 13.83 -16.17 10.50
CA ARG A 16 13.02 -15.57 11.58
C ARG A 16 13.60 -14.23 12.04
N MET A 17 14.93 -14.13 12.19
CA MET A 17 15.60 -12.86 12.53
C MET A 17 15.39 -11.81 11.43
N ARG A 18 15.57 -12.18 10.16
CA ARG A 18 15.31 -11.30 9.02
C ARG A 18 13.86 -10.81 8.97
N GLN A 19 12.89 -11.68 9.26
CA GLN A 19 11.48 -11.28 9.31
C GLN A 19 11.19 -10.27 10.43
N LYS A 20 11.85 -10.40 11.59
CA LYS A 20 11.74 -9.39 12.67
C LYS A 20 12.30 -8.04 12.24
N GLU A 21 13.46 -8.03 11.58
CA GLU A 21 14.05 -6.79 11.06
C GLU A 21 13.14 -6.13 10.02
N ILE A 22 12.53 -6.92 9.13
CA ILE A 22 11.59 -6.42 8.14
C ILE A 22 10.35 -5.79 8.80
N ARG A 23 9.80 -6.42 9.84
CA ARG A 23 8.62 -5.90 10.56
C ARG A 23 8.89 -4.59 11.28
N ASN A 24 10.10 -4.43 11.82
CA ASN A 24 10.47 -3.21 12.54
C ASN A 24 10.95 -2.08 11.62
N ARG A 25 10.95 -2.29 10.31
CA ARG A 25 11.40 -1.29 9.35
C ARG A 25 10.31 -0.26 9.13
N GLU A 26 10.64 1.01 9.39
CA GLU A 26 9.79 2.11 8.95
C GLU A 26 9.80 2.23 7.43
N VAL A 27 8.60 2.34 6.88
CA VAL A 27 8.35 2.57 5.46
C VAL A 27 7.48 3.81 5.37
N ASP A 28 7.94 4.78 4.60
CA ASP A 28 7.12 5.93 4.23
C ASP A 28 5.98 5.44 3.32
N LEU A 29 4.79 5.34 3.90
CA LEU A 29 3.60 4.88 3.21
C LEU A 29 3.22 5.84 2.07
N ALA A 30 3.43 7.15 2.21
CA ALA A 30 3.04 8.13 1.21
C ALA A 30 3.88 8.01 -0.07
N ALA A 31 5.18 7.74 0.08
CA ALA A 31 6.09 7.53 -1.05
C ALA A 31 6.08 6.09 -1.60
N HIS A 32 5.47 5.13 -0.89
CA HIS A 32 5.52 3.72 -1.31
C HIS A 32 4.66 3.47 -2.57
N PRO A 33 5.14 2.72 -3.58
CA PRO A 33 4.41 2.53 -4.84
C PRO A 33 3.01 1.91 -4.68
N SER A 34 2.79 1.10 -3.64
CA SER A 34 1.45 0.54 -3.32
C SER A 34 0.44 1.60 -2.88
N ASN A 35 0.88 2.79 -2.47
CA ASN A 35 0.02 3.90 -2.07
C ASN A 35 0.13 5.12 -2.99
N ALA A 36 0.80 4.97 -4.13
CA ALA A 36 0.84 6.01 -5.15
C ALA A 36 -0.59 6.32 -5.65
N ASN A 37 -0.84 7.56 -6.05
CA ASN A 37 -2.10 7.93 -6.66
C ASN A 37 -2.23 7.33 -8.08
N MET A 38 -3.43 6.90 -8.42
CA MET A 38 -3.82 6.37 -9.71
C MET A 38 -5.12 7.07 -10.14
N GLU A 39 -5.18 7.46 -11.41
CA GLU A 39 -6.42 7.92 -12.04
C GLU A 39 -6.93 6.80 -12.95
N CYS A 40 -8.21 6.44 -12.81
CA CYS A 40 -8.79 5.37 -13.61
C CYS A 40 -9.00 5.83 -15.05
N ASP A 41 -8.43 5.09 -16.02
CA ASP A 41 -8.54 5.41 -17.45
C ASP A 41 -9.98 5.35 -17.99
N GLN A 42 -10.90 4.67 -17.28
CA GLN A 42 -12.30 4.52 -17.70
C GLN A 42 -13.23 5.56 -17.09
N CYS A 43 -13.14 5.83 -15.78
CA CYS A 43 -14.08 6.72 -15.08
C CYS A 43 -13.46 8.05 -14.63
N GLY A 44 -12.15 8.26 -14.84
CA GLY A 44 -11.43 9.49 -14.47
C GLY A 44 -11.30 9.73 -12.95
N ARG A 45 -11.82 8.84 -12.10
CA ARG A 45 -11.73 9.00 -10.65
C ARG A 45 -10.33 8.66 -10.16
N LYS A 46 -9.86 9.46 -9.19
CA LYS A 46 -8.59 9.26 -8.49
C LYS A 46 -8.77 8.30 -7.32
N GLN A 47 -7.81 7.41 -7.14
CA GLN A 47 -7.73 6.45 -6.05
C GLN A 47 -6.26 6.10 -5.77
N LYS A 48 -6.00 5.26 -4.78
CA LYS A 48 -4.66 4.69 -4.56
C LYS A 48 -4.40 3.55 -5.56
N ASN A 49 -3.14 3.25 -5.82
CA ASN A 49 -2.71 2.23 -6.78
C ASN A 49 -3.22 0.84 -6.37
N ARG A 50 -4.30 0.36 -7.00
CA ARG A 50 -4.91 -0.95 -6.74
C ARG A 50 -4.93 -1.78 -8.02
N ALA A 51 -5.22 -3.08 -7.90
CA ALA A 51 -5.30 -3.98 -9.05
C ALA A 51 -6.45 -3.60 -10.00
N PHE A 52 -7.52 -3.04 -9.45
CA PHE A 52 -8.70 -2.58 -10.17
C PHE A 52 -9.23 -1.28 -9.57
N CYS A 53 -10.10 -0.62 -10.32
CA CYS A 53 -10.76 0.59 -9.88
C CYS A 53 -11.90 0.28 -8.91
N TYR A 54 -11.86 0.84 -7.70
CA TYR A 54 -12.91 0.63 -6.70
C TYR A 54 -14.25 1.31 -7.04
N PHE A 55 -14.27 2.19 -8.03
CA PHE A 55 -15.48 2.90 -8.43
C PHE A 55 -16.23 2.24 -9.60
N CYS A 56 -15.51 1.63 -10.53
CA CYS A 56 -16.10 1.04 -11.74
C CYS A 56 -15.61 -0.38 -12.05
N SER A 57 -14.80 -0.98 -11.17
CA SER A 57 -14.20 -2.31 -11.32
C SER A 57 -13.28 -2.49 -12.53
N ALA A 58 -12.92 -1.40 -13.20
CA ALA A 58 -12.04 -1.43 -14.37
C ALA A 58 -10.60 -1.82 -14.01
N LEU A 59 -9.97 -2.62 -14.86
CA LEU A 59 -8.52 -2.84 -14.81
C LEU A 59 -7.80 -1.65 -15.43
N GLN A 60 -6.74 -1.19 -14.77
CA GLN A 60 -5.94 -0.09 -15.29
C GLN A 60 -5.11 -0.53 -16.49
N ARG A 61 -5.20 0.21 -17.61
CA ARG A 61 -4.50 -0.13 -18.87
C ARG A 61 -2.99 -0.07 -18.68
N LEU A 62 -2.51 0.91 -17.91
CA LEU A 62 -1.10 1.08 -17.56
C LEU A 62 -0.91 0.93 -16.05
N PRO A 63 -0.96 -0.31 -15.53
CA PRO A 63 -0.88 -0.57 -14.11
C PRO A 63 0.56 -0.24 -13.62
N VAL A 64 0.74 0.19 -12.36
CA VAL A 64 2.05 0.50 -11.73
C VAL A 64 2.44 -0.47 -10.61
N CYS A 65 3.62 -1.11 -10.68
CA CYS A 65 3.94 -2.22 -9.77
C CYS A 65 4.08 -1.71 -8.33
N ALA A 66 3.33 -2.29 -7.40
CA ALA A 66 3.33 -1.84 -6.01
C ALA A 66 4.63 -2.09 -5.23
N LYS A 67 5.60 -2.81 -5.80
CA LYS A 67 6.94 -3.00 -5.20
C LYS A 67 8.01 -2.10 -5.81
N CYS A 68 8.09 -2.02 -7.13
CA CYS A 68 9.17 -1.31 -7.81
C CYS A 68 8.74 -0.02 -8.54
N GLY A 69 7.44 0.31 -8.52
CA GLY A 69 6.90 1.51 -9.17
C GLY A 69 6.99 1.50 -10.70
N LYS A 70 7.38 0.39 -11.33
CA LYS A 70 7.53 0.30 -12.78
C LYS A 70 6.17 0.09 -13.45
N GLN A 71 5.90 0.89 -14.48
CA GLN A 71 4.76 0.75 -15.40
C GLN A 71 5.15 0.07 -16.73
N LYS A 72 6.46 -0.03 -17.00
CA LYS A 72 7.05 -0.72 -18.15
C LYS A 72 8.25 -1.55 -17.71
N CYS A 73 8.37 -2.76 -18.25
CA CYS A 73 9.49 -3.64 -17.95
C CYS A 73 10.39 -3.79 -19.18
N MET A 74 11.69 -3.57 -18.98
CA MET A 74 12.72 -3.93 -19.93
C MET A 74 13.45 -5.16 -19.44
N GLN A 75 13.54 -6.20 -20.27
CA GLN A 75 14.35 -7.39 -19.95
C GLN A 75 15.87 -7.14 -20.00
N LYS A 76 16.36 -5.92 -19.73
CA LYS A 76 17.80 -5.64 -19.68
C LYS A 76 18.48 -6.31 -18.48
N THR A 77 17.76 -6.50 -17.37
CA THR A 77 18.33 -7.02 -16.10
C THR A 77 17.95 -8.46 -15.75
N GLY A 78 17.20 -9.17 -16.61
CA GLY A 78 17.04 -10.64 -16.53
C GLY A 78 16.24 -11.25 -15.37
N ASP A 79 15.83 -10.50 -14.35
CA ASP A 79 15.17 -11.07 -13.15
C ASP A 79 13.65 -11.30 -13.29
N CYS A 80 13.11 -11.41 -14.51
CA CYS A 80 11.68 -11.70 -14.71
C CYS A 80 11.43 -13.23 -14.70
N LEU A 81 10.33 -13.66 -14.08
CA LEU A 81 9.87 -15.06 -14.17
C LEU A 81 9.39 -15.38 -15.58
N VAL A 82 8.64 -14.48 -16.20
CA VAL A 82 8.25 -14.54 -17.61
C VAL A 82 9.27 -13.75 -18.42
N LYS A 83 9.91 -14.41 -19.39
CA LYS A 83 10.89 -13.77 -20.27
C LYS A 83 10.17 -13.06 -21.42
N HIS A 84 10.66 -11.89 -21.82
CA HIS A 84 10.11 -11.01 -22.86
C HIS A 84 11.24 -10.34 -23.67
N ALA A 85 12.00 -11.15 -24.41
CA ALA A 85 13.28 -10.72 -24.98
C ALA A 85 13.07 -9.73 -26.13
N GLY A 86 13.80 -8.62 -26.11
CA GLY A 86 13.75 -7.62 -27.19
C GLY A 86 12.49 -6.77 -27.24
N VAL A 87 11.55 -6.95 -26.29
CA VAL A 87 10.30 -6.17 -26.24
C VAL A 87 10.12 -5.53 -24.86
N PHE A 88 9.50 -4.34 -24.86
CA PHE A 88 9.00 -3.75 -23.63
C PHE A 88 7.70 -4.45 -23.27
N THR A 89 7.64 -5.05 -22.09
CA THR A 89 6.36 -5.53 -21.57
C THR A 89 5.66 -4.39 -20.85
N THR A 90 4.38 -4.18 -21.11
CA THR A 90 3.52 -3.17 -20.50
C THR A 90 2.14 -3.76 -20.20
N GLY A 91 1.29 -3.00 -19.50
CA GLY A 91 -0.09 -3.43 -19.23
C GLY A 91 -0.16 -4.72 -18.40
N LEU A 92 -1.18 -5.52 -18.68
CA LEU A 92 -1.42 -6.80 -17.99
C LEU A 92 -0.31 -7.84 -18.23
N GLN A 93 0.45 -7.73 -19.32
CA GLN A 93 1.56 -8.66 -19.60
C GLN A 93 2.69 -8.54 -18.57
N MET A 94 2.75 -7.45 -17.79
CA MET A 94 3.73 -7.29 -16.71
C MET A 94 3.28 -7.92 -15.39
N VAL A 95 1.99 -8.21 -15.24
CA VAL A 95 1.37 -8.60 -13.97
C VAL A 95 1.78 -10.03 -13.63
N GLY A 96 2.35 -10.21 -12.44
CA GLY A 96 2.74 -11.53 -11.93
C GLY A 96 1.84 -12.01 -10.79
N ALA A 97 1.33 -11.10 -9.95
CA ALA A 97 0.43 -11.42 -8.84
C ALA A 97 -0.33 -10.17 -8.36
N ILE A 98 -1.34 -10.38 -7.52
CA ILE A 98 -1.96 -9.34 -6.68
C ILE A 98 -1.54 -9.62 -5.24
N CYS A 99 -1.22 -8.57 -4.48
CA CYS A 99 -0.84 -8.69 -3.07
C CYS A 99 -2.08 -8.73 -2.17
N ASP A 100 -2.21 -9.75 -1.32
CA ASP A 100 -3.36 -9.88 -0.42
C ASP A 100 -3.50 -8.73 0.60
N PHE A 101 -2.41 -8.00 0.89
CA PHE A 101 -2.42 -6.91 1.87
C PHE A 101 -2.81 -5.55 1.28
N CYS A 102 -2.11 -5.12 0.22
CA CYS A 102 -2.37 -3.80 -0.39
C CYS A 102 -3.33 -3.86 -1.57
N GLU A 103 -3.66 -5.08 -2.03
CA GLU A 103 -4.53 -5.36 -3.17
C GLU A 103 -4.10 -4.64 -4.47
N ALA A 104 -2.81 -4.31 -4.53
CA ALA A 104 -2.17 -3.78 -5.71
C ALA A 104 -1.46 -4.92 -6.45
N TRP A 105 -1.36 -4.77 -7.76
CA TRP A 105 -0.66 -5.75 -8.58
C TRP A 105 0.87 -5.61 -8.42
N ILE A 106 1.56 -6.73 -8.60
CA ILE A 106 3.00 -6.89 -8.51
C ILE A 106 3.51 -7.45 -9.82
N CYS A 107 4.60 -6.87 -10.36
CA CYS A 107 5.17 -7.35 -11.59
C CYS A 107 5.85 -8.70 -11.43
N HIS A 108 5.99 -9.44 -12.53
CA HIS A 108 6.63 -10.76 -12.56
C HIS A 108 8.15 -10.78 -12.32
N GLY A 109 8.73 -9.69 -11.79
CA GLY A 109 10.12 -9.70 -11.34
C GLY A 109 10.26 -10.60 -10.11
N ARG A 110 11.26 -11.50 -10.08
CA ARG A 110 11.43 -12.45 -8.97
C ARG A 110 11.58 -11.72 -7.64
N ASN A 111 12.40 -10.67 -7.59
CA ASN A 111 12.51 -9.86 -6.37
C ASN A 111 11.17 -9.22 -5.97
N CYS A 112 10.35 -8.79 -6.93
CA CYS A 112 9.07 -8.17 -6.62
C CYS A 112 8.10 -9.18 -6.00
N LEU A 113 7.94 -10.34 -6.64
CA LEU A 113 7.05 -11.40 -6.17
C LEU A 113 7.53 -12.03 -4.85
N ALA A 114 8.82 -12.29 -4.72
CA ALA A 114 9.35 -12.97 -3.54
C ALA A 114 9.43 -12.07 -2.29
N ALA A 115 9.48 -10.74 -2.45
CA ALA A 115 9.72 -9.84 -1.32
C ALA A 115 8.54 -8.93 -0.97
N HIS A 116 7.62 -8.64 -1.90
CA HIS A 116 6.60 -7.62 -1.65
C HIS A 116 5.72 -7.95 -0.46
N ALA A 117 5.09 -9.12 -0.41
CA ALA A 117 4.18 -9.49 0.67
C ALA A 117 4.81 -9.33 2.06
N CYS A 118 6.06 -9.79 2.24
CA CYS A 118 6.78 -9.67 3.51
C CYS A 118 7.08 -8.23 3.92
N THR A 119 7.17 -7.31 2.97
CA THR A 119 7.58 -5.90 3.18
C THR A 119 6.47 -4.92 2.85
N CYS A 120 5.24 -5.41 2.65
CA CYS A 120 4.13 -4.57 2.25
C CYS A 120 3.78 -3.65 3.43
N PRO A 121 3.72 -2.32 3.23
CA PRO A 121 3.47 -1.37 4.32
C PRO A 121 2.02 -1.41 4.82
N LEU A 122 1.15 -2.16 4.14
CA LEU A 122 -0.27 -2.31 4.46
C LEU A 122 -0.61 -3.68 5.07
N GLN A 123 0.38 -4.46 5.50
CA GLN A 123 0.16 -5.78 6.14
C GLN A 123 -0.81 -5.72 7.32
N ASP A 124 -0.64 -4.71 8.18
CA ASP A 124 -1.42 -4.53 9.40
C ASP A 124 -2.31 -3.27 9.30
N ALA A 125 -2.67 -2.86 8.08
CA ALA A 125 -3.44 -1.65 7.84
C ALA A 125 -4.92 -1.87 8.13
N VAL A 126 -5.32 -1.49 9.35
CA VAL A 126 -6.71 -1.40 9.82
C VAL A 126 -6.94 0.01 10.32
N CYS A 127 -8.01 0.66 9.87
CA CYS A 127 -8.36 2.00 10.35
C CYS A 127 -8.65 1.96 11.85
N VAL A 128 -8.01 2.84 12.62
CA VAL A 128 -8.19 2.92 14.09
C VAL A 128 -9.55 3.45 14.53
N GLU A 129 -10.34 4.03 13.61
CA GLU A 129 -11.64 4.64 13.90
C GLU A 129 -12.82 3.75 13.49
N CYS A 130 -12.79 3.13 12.30
CA CYS A 130 -13.87 2.24 11.83
C CYS A 130 -13.54 0.74 11.81
N ASP A 131 -12.33 0.32 12.21
CA ASP A 131 -11.86 -1.08 12.20
C ASP A 131 -11.90 -1.77 10.81
N ARG A 132 -12.07 -1.00 9.73
CA ARG A 132 -12.05 -1.50 8.35
C ARG A 132 -10.62 -1.60 7.81
N GLY A 133 -10.38 -2.61 6.96
CA GLY A 133 -9.11 -2.84 6.29
C GLY A 133 -9.06 -2.27 4.87
N VAL A 134 -7.92 -2.46 4.21
CA VAL A 134 -7.63 -1.95 2.85
C VAL A 134 -8.73 -2.29 1.83
N TRP A 135 -9.26 -3.51 1.90
CA TRP A 135 -10.24 -4.06 0.96
C TRP A 135 -11.61 -3.37 1.07
N ASP A 136 -11.94 -2.77 2.21
CA ASP A 136 -13.26 -2.18 2.45
C ASP A 136 -13.40 -0.78 1.83
N HIS A 137 -12.30 -0.06 1.65
CA HIS A 137 -12.31 1.35 1.23
C HIS A 137 -11.32 1.63 0.08
N GLY A 138 -10.91 0.61 -0.67
CA GLY A 138 -9.98 0.77 -1.80
C GLY A 138 -8.61 1.30 -1.42
N GLY A 139 -8.23 1.05 -0.17
CA GLY A 139 -6.93 1.37 0.36
C GLY A 139 -6.56 2.86 0.38
N ARG A 140 -7.54 3.77 0.42
CA ARG A 140 -7.37 5.16 0.84
C ARG A 140 -6.93 5.23 2.32
N VAL A 141 -5.71 4.75 2.62
CA VAL A 141 -5.14 4.69 3.97
C VAL A 141 -3.95 5.64 4.07
N PHE A 142 -3.88 6.34 5.19
CA PHE A 142 -2.72 7.12 5.60
C PHE A 142 -2.32 6.78 7.05
N ARG A 143 -1.18 7.31 7.49
CA ARG A 143 -0.74 7.21 8.89
C ARG A 143 -0.96 8.53 9.59
N CYS A 144 -1.46 8.48 10.82
CA CYS A 144 -1.58 9.65 11.68
C CYS A 144 -0.21 10.29 11.90
N GLY A 145 -0.10 11.61 11.72
CA GLY A 145 1.15 12.36 11.91
C GLY A 145 1.65 12.38 13.36
N PHE A 146 0.79 12.06 14.34
CA PHE A 146 1.12 12.06 15.76
C PHE A 146 1.38 10.65 16.31
N CYS A 147 0.42 9.73 16.14
CA CYS A 147 0.49 8.39 16.73
C CYS A 147 0.84 7.29 15.71
N THR A 148 1.03 7.62 14.43
CA THR A 148 1.36 6.70 13.32
C THR A 148 0.36 5.59 13.03
N SER A 149 -0.79 5.57 13.73
CA SER A 149 -1.88 4.63 13.49
C SER A 149 -2.47 4.79 12.09
N PHE A 150 -2.97 3.70 11.53
CA PHE A 150 -3.62 3.73 10.22
C PHE A 150 -5.02 4.36 10.31
N LEU A 151 -5.35 5.16 9.31
CA LEU A 151 -6.62 5.85 9.15
C LEU A 151 -7.07 5.75 7.71
N CYS A 152 -8.37 5.53 7.48
CA CYS A 152 -8.94 5.66 6.15
C CYS A 152 -9.34 7.12 5.87
N GLU A 153 -9.27 7.54 4.61
CA GLU A 153 -9.71 8.88 4.19
C GLU A 153 -11.23 9.06 4.40
N ASP A 154 -12.03 7.98 4.33
CA ASP A 154 -13.49 8.05 4.46
C ASP A 154 -13.91 8.58 5.86
N ASP A 155 -13.37 8.02 6.95
CA ASP A 155 -13.70 8.44 8.32
C ASP A 155 -13.22 9.87 8.61
N GLN A 156 -12.10 10.26 8.00
CA GLN A 156 -11.62 11.64 8.09
C GLN A 156 -12.65 12.62 7.50
N PHE A 157 -13.20 12.30 6.33
CA PHE A 157 -14.23 13.12 5.69
C PHE A 157 -15.55 13.11 6.46
N GLU A 158 -15.99 11.95 6.94
CA GLU A 158 -17.21 11.84 7.76
C GLU A 158 -17.09 12.67 9.06
N HIS A 159 -15.91 12.68 9.68
CA HIS A 159 -15.67 13.54 10.84
C HIS A 159 -15.67 15.03 10.47
N GLN A 160 -14.97 15.42 9.39
CA GLN A 160 -14.98 16.81 8.93
C GLN A 160 -16.40 17.30 8.62
N ALA A 161 -17.24 16.42 8.06
CA ALA A 161 -18.64 16.73 7.74
C ALA A 161 -19.54 16.80 8.98
N SER A 162 -19.20 16.11 10.07
CA SER A 162 -19.99 16.06 11.31
C SER A 162 -19.47 16.99 12.43
N CYS A 163 -18.29 17.61 12.30
CA CYS A 163 -17.80 18.55 13.30
C CYS A 163 -18.73 19.79 13.38
N GLN A 164 -19.51 19.90 14.46
CA GLN A 164 -20.45 21.00 14.69
C GLN A 164 -19.78 22.30 15.20
N VAL A 165 -18.49 22.26 15.54
CA VAL A 165 -17.71 23.43 15.98
C VAL A 165 -17.14 24.14 14.76
N LEU A 166 -18.02 24.68 13.93
CA LEU A 166 -17.69 25.42 12.73
C LEU A 166 -17.56 26.91 13.07
N GLU A 167 -16.51 27.58 12.60
CA GLU A 167 -16.56 29.04 12.50
C GLU A 167 -17.55 29.43 11.39
N SER A 168 -18.38 30.42 11.67
CA SER A 168 -19.64 30.75 10.97
C SER A 168 -19.51 31.13 9.49
N GLU A 169 -18.31 31.11 8.91
CA GLU A 169 -18.09 31.54 7.52
C GLU A 169 -17.30 30.56 6.66
N THR A 170 -16.61 29.54 7.21
CA THR A 170 -15.74 28.66 6.41
C THR A 170 -16.16 27.21 6.34
N THR A 171 -17.22 26.78 7.04
CA THR A 171 -17.57 25.34 7.20
C THR A 171 -16.39 24.46 7.63
N LYS A 172 -15.36 25.08 8.23
CA LYS A 172 -14.16 24.39 8.71
C LYS A 172 -14.12 24.47 10.22
N CYS A 173 -13.81 23.34 10.83
CA CYS A 173 -13.71 23.18 12.27
C CYS A 173 -12.31 23.60 12.75
N GLN A 174 -12.23 24.50 13.75
CA GLN A 174 -10.97 25.11 14.21
C GLN A 174 -9.97 24.06 14.74
N SER A 175 -10.45 23.06 15.50
CA SER A 175 -9.59 21.97 15.99
C SER A 175 -9.10 21.06 14.84
N CYS A 176 -9.99 20.73 13.91
CA CYS A 176 -9.67 19.90 12.76
C CYS A 176 -8.62 20.54 11.84
N ASN A 177 -8.71 21.86 11.60
CA ASN A 177 -7.73 22.58 10.80
C ASN A 177 -6.38 22.75 11.52
N ARG A 178 -6.37 22.92 12.84
CA ARG A 178 -5.13 23.11 13.62
C ARG A 178 -4.23 21.87 13.60
N HIS A 179 -4.82 20.67 13.59
CA HIS A 179 -4.09 19.40 13.63
C HIS A 179 -3.79 18.81 12.24
N GLY A 180 -4.31 19.41 11.17
CA GLY A 180 -4.06 19.01 9.78
C GLY A 180 -4.82 17.76 9.30
N ASP A 181 -4.75 17.51 7.98
CA ASP A 181 -5.50 16.48 7.26
C ASP A 181 -4.95 15.04 7.44
N LEU A 182 -4.08 14.78 8.42
CA LEU A 182 -3.47 13.47 8.63
C LEU A 182 -3.44 13.09 10.11
N SER A 183 -4.53 13.36 10.84
CA SER A 183 -4.60 13.19 12.30
C SER A 183 -5.85 12.40 12.69
N CYS A 184 -5.68 11.34 13.53
CA CYS A 184 -6.81 10.55 14.04
C CYS A 184 -7.66 11.35 15.02
N LEU A 185 -8.87 10.86 15.31
CA LEU A 185 -9.78 11.54 16.24
C LEU A 185 -9.23 11.56 17.66
N ARG A 186 -8.50 10.51 18.05
CA ARG A 186 -7.85 10.44 19.37
C ARG A 186 -6.74 11.48 19.58
N CYS A 187 -6.16 12.01 18.50
CA CYS A 187 -5.08 13.01 18.54
C CYS A 187 -5.56 14.43 18.20
N LYS A 188 -6.85 14.62 17.90
CA LYS A 188 -7.50 15.92 17.65
C LYS A 188 -8.22 16.42 18.91
#